data_AF-A0A9E1SRQ8-F1
#
_entry.id   AF-A0A9E1SRQ8-F1
#
_cell.length_a   1.000
_cell.length_b   1.000
_cell.length_c   1.000
_cell.angle_alpha   90.00
_cell.angle_beta   90.00
_cell.angle_gamma   90.00
#
_symmetry.space_group_name_H-M   'P 1'
#
loop_
_entity.id
_entity.type
_entity.pdbx_description
1 polymer ?
#
loop_
_entity_poly.entity_id
_entity_poly.type
_entity_poly.pdbx_seq_one_letter_code
_entity_poly.pdbx_strand_id
1 'polypeptide(L)'
;DDGLTYHFDITDGAETVSVIYKGALPDLFREGQGVVVEGETRNVGPFVATEVLAKHDENYMPKEVIESLKERGVYQETNEEENI
;
A
#
# COMPACT_ATOMS: atom_id res chain seq x y z
N ASP A 1 -0.14 25.74 8.10
CA ASP A 1 0.90 24.71 7.87
C ASP A 1 0.26 23.41 8.30
N ASP A 2 -0.34 22.68 7.37
CA ASP A 2 -1.41 21.72 7.68
C ASP A 2 -0.90 20.34 8.11
N GLY A 3 0.39 20.21 8.46
CA GLY A 3 0.96 19.00 9.08
C GLY A 3 1.01 17.73 8.22
N LEU A 4 0.54 17.75 6.98
CA LEU A 4 0.39 16.58 6.10
C LEU A 4 1.61 16.30 5.20
N THR A 5 2.81 16.74 5.59
CA THR A 5 4.03 16.46 4.83
C THR A 5 4.75 15.24 5.41
N TYR A 6 4.84 14.18 4.63
CA TYR A 6 5.48 12.91 4.98
C TYR A 6 6.83 12.76 4.28
N HIS A 7 7.78 12.17 4.99
CA HIS A 7 9.09 11.79 4.49
C HIS A 7 9.28 10.31 4.80
N PHE A 8 9.53 9.50 3.78
CA PHE A 8 9.73 8.07 3.93
C PHE A 8 10.66 7.53 2.84
N ASP A 9 11.26 6.38 3.10
CA ASP A 9 12.14 5.70 2.17
C ASP A 9 11.42 4.49 1.56
N ILE A 10 11.60 4.28 0.27
CA ILE A 10 11.16 3.07 -0.44
C ILE A 10 12.37 2.34 -0.99
N THR A 11 12.35 1.01 -0.98
CA THR A 11 13.45 0.19 -1.46
C THR A 11 12.93 -1.04 -2.21
N ASP A 12 13.67 -1.44 -3.24
CA ASP A 12 13.51 -2.74 -3.92
C ASP A 12 14.43 -3.83 -3.34
N GLY A 13 15.18 -3.51 -2.27
CA GLY A 13 16.20 -4.36 -1.65
C GLY A 13 17.62 -4.15 -2.18
N ALA A 14 17.80 -3.47 -3.31
CA ALA A 14 19.11 -3.12 -3.87
C ALA A 14 19.41 -1.62 -3.70
N GLU A 15 18.44 -0.77 -4.00
CA GLU A 15 18.56 0.68 -3.84
C GLU A 15 17.44 1.25 -2.96
N THR A 16 17.68 2.41 -2.38
CA THR A 16 16.73 3.13 -1.53
C THR A 16 16.51 4.52 -2.08
N VAL A 17 15.24 4.93 -2.18
CA VAL A 17 14.82 6.24 -2.67
C VAL A 17 14.05 6.95 -1.58
N SER A 18 14.53 8.13 -1.18
CA SER A 18 13.81 9.01 -0.25
C SER A 18 12.71 9.78 -0.98
N VAL A 19 11.52 9.77 -0.40
CA VAL A 19 10.29 10.36 -0.94
C VAL A 19 9.77 11.45 -0.01
N ILE A 20 9.33 12.57 -0.59
CA ILE A 20 8.51 13.59 0.08
C ILE A 20 7.13 13.56 -0.52
N TYR A 21 6.11 13.45 0.33
CA TYR A 21 4.70 13.49 -0.07
C TYR A 21 3.95 14.52 0.78
N LYS A 22 3.02 15.25 0.16
CA LYS A 22 2.14 16.18 0.88
C LYS A 22 0.68 15.84 0.59
N GLY A 23 -0.01 15.30 1.59
CA GLY A 23 -1.40 14.86 1.45
C GLY A 23 -1.76 13.80 2.50
N ALA A 24 -2.96 13.25 2.42
CA ALA A 24 -3.33 12.12 3.25
C ALA A 24 -2.69 10.84 2.69
N LEU A 25 -2.08 10.04 3.57
CA LEU A 25 -1.62 8.69 3.23
C LEU A 25 -2.79 7.70 3.36
N PRO A 26 -2.83 6.64 2.54
CA PRO A 26 -3.79 5.54 2.74
C PRO A 26 -3.61 4.88 4.11
N ASP A 27 -4.71 4.40 4.71
CA ASP A 27 -4.66 3.73 6.02
C ASP A 27 -3.77 2.47 6.06
N LEU A 28 -3.59 1.84 4.90
CA LEU A 28 -2.76 0.64 4.72
C LEU A 28 -1.26 0.97 4.57
N PHE A 29 -0.87 2.23 4.46
CA PHE A 29 0.53 2.61 4.35
C PHE A 29 1.28 2.36 5.67
N ARG A 30 2.15 1.35 5.68
CA ARG A 30 2.93 0.91 6.85
C ARG A 30 4.29 0.37 6.41
N GLU A 31 5.25 0.35 7.34
CA GLU A 31 6.57 -0.23 7.09
C GLU A 31 6.48 -1.71 6.70
N GLY A 32 7.34 -2.13 5.77
CA GLY A 32 7.40 -3.53 5.30
C GLY A 32 6.30 -3.93 4.30
N GLN A 33 5.39 -3.03 3.94
CA GLN A 33 4.36 -3.28 2.93
C GLN A 33 4.77 -2.71 1.57
N GLY A 34 4.29 -3.36 0.50
CA GLY A 34 4.50 -2.86 -0.86
C GLY A 34 3.74 -1.57 -1.09
N VAL A 35 4.38 -0.60 -1.74
CA VAL A 35 3.78 0.70 -2.08
C VAL A 35 4.15 1.07 -3.52
N VAL A 36 3.23 1.76 -4.19
CA VAL A 36 3.47 2.42 -5.48
C VAL A 36 3.35 3.92 -5.26
N VAL A 37 4.32 4.66 -5.79
CA VAL A 37 4.40 6.11 -5.64
C VAL A 37 4.49 6.74 -7.04
N GLU A 38 3.65 7.73 -7.31
CA GLU A 38 3.69 8.54 -8.53
C GLU A 38 4.14 9.97 -8.20
N GLY A 39 4.94 10.57 -9.08
CA GLY A 39 5.45 11.92 -8.89
C GLY A 39 6.62 12.26 -9.81
N GLU A 40 7.44 13.20 -9.37
CA GLU A 40 8.55 13.74 -10.15
C GLU A 40 9.90 13.50 -9.47
N THR A 41 10.87 13.07 -10.27
CA THR A 41 12.28 13.08 -9.86
C THR A 41 12.89 14.46 -10.06
N ARG A 42 13.76 14.88 -9.14
CA ARG A 42 14.51 16.13 -9.23
C ARG A 42 15.99 15.83 -9.50
N ASN A 43 16.69 16.75 -10.16
CA ASN A 43 18.12 16.60 -10.44
C ASN A 43 18.96 16.41 -9.17
N VAL A 44 18.50 16.96 -8.04
CA VAL A 44 19.12 16.81 -6.72
C VAL A 44 18.01 16.77 -5.68
N GLY A 45 18.09 15.82 -4.74
CA GLY A 45 17.20 15.71 -3.59
C GLY A 45 16.19 14.55 -3.72
N PRO A 46 15.21 14.50 -2.80
CA PRO A 46 14.25 13.41 -2.72
C PRO A 46 13.25 13.44 -3.88
N PHE A 47 12.70 12.27 -4.17
CA PHE A 47 11.59 12.12 -5.09
C PHE A 47 10.35 12.83 -4.53
N VAL A 48 9.68 13.64 -5.35
CA VAL A 48 8.50 14.39 -4.91
C VAL A 48 7.25 13.68 -5.39
N ALA A 49 6.56 13.02 -4.46
CA ALA A 49 5.34 12.28 -4.74
C ALA A 49 4.12 13.20 -4.82
N THR A 50 3.28 12.93 -5.79
CA THR A 50 1.94 13.51 -5.94
C THR A 50 0.85 12.52 -5.56
N GLU A 51 1.12 11.21 -5.62
CA GLU A 51 0.18 10.15 -5.21
C GLU A 51 0.92 8.97 -4.58
N VAL A 52 0.28 8.36 -3.56
CA VAL A 52 0.79 7.18 -2.85
C VAL A 52 -0.31 6.13 -2.79
N LEU A 53 -0.04 4.95 -3.33
CA LEU A 53 -0.93 3.80 -3.37
C LEU A 53 -0.30 2.65 -2.58
N ALA A 54 -0.89 2.26 -1.46
CA ALA A 54 -0.48 1.07 -0.74
C ALA A 54 -1.00 -0.19 -1.47
N LYS A 55 -0.16 -1.22 -1.64
CA LYS A 55 -0.61 -2.51 -2.14
C LYS A 55 -1.62 -3.09 -1.15
N HIS A 56 -2.71 -3.70 -1.65
CA HIS A 56 -3.61 -4.50 -0.83
C HIS A 56 -2.90 -5.80 -0.41
N ASP A 57 -3.26 -6.34 0.76
CA ASP A 57 -2.80 -7.66 1.20
C ASP A 57 -2.97 -8.69 0.07
N GLU A 58 -2.03 -9.63 -0.05
CA GLU A 58 -2.07 -10.66 -1.10
C GLU A 58 -3.31 -11.57 -1.02
N ASN A 59 -4.10 -11.45 0.06
CA ASN A 59 -5.42 -12.05 0.23
C ASN A 59 -6.58 -11.22 -0.37
N TYR A 60 -6.30 -10.17 -1.14
CA TYR A 60 -7.34 -9.34 -1.77
C TYR A 60 -8.26 -10.18 -2.66
N MET A 61 -9.44 -10.51 -2.14
CA MET A 61 -10.53 -11.11 -2.88
C MET A 61 -11.59 -10.04 -3.17
N PRO A 62 -11.81 -9.67 -4.44
CA PRO A 62 -12.90 -8.78 -4.82
C PRO A 62 -14.24 -9.33 -4.33
N LYS A 63 -15.19 -8.45 -3.97
CA LYS A 63 -16.55 -8.88 -3.58
C LYS A 63 -17.21 -9.76 -4.64
N GLU A 64 -17.02 -9.44 -5.92
CA GLU A 64 -17.52 -10.25 -7.04
C GLU A 64 -16.95 -11.68 -7.03
N VAL A 65 -15.68 -11.84 -6.65
CA VAL A 65 -15.03 -13.15 -6.54
C VAL A 65 -15.57 -13.90 -5.31
N ILE A 66 -15.78 -13.22 -4.18
CA ILE A 66 -16.38 -13.81 -2.99
C ILE A 66 -17.82 -14.29 -3.27
N GLU A 67 -18.64 -13.45 -3.92
CA GLU A 67 -20.00 -13.81 -4.32
C GLU A 67 -20.02 -15.01 -5.28
N SER A 68 -19.15 -15.00 -6.29
CA SER A 68 -18.99 -16.12 -7.22
C SER A 68 -18.56 -17.42 -6.53
N LEU A 69 -17.67 -17.34 -5.54
CA LEU A 69 -17.21 -18.50 -4.77
C LEU A 69 -18.29 -19.02 -3.81
N LYS A 70 -19.09 -18.12 -3.22
CA LYS A 70 -20.25 -18.47 -2.37
C LYS A 70 -21.35 -19.13 -3.19
N GLU A 71 -21.67 -18.60 -4.37
CA GLU A 71 -22.66 -19.19 -5.29
C GLU A 71 -22.26 -20.59 -5.76
N ARG A 72 -20.96 -20.81 -5.99
CA ARG A 72 -20.40 -22.11 -6.40
C ARG A 72 -20.20 -23.09 -5.23
N GLY A 73 -20.45 -22.67 -3.99
CA GLY A 73 -20.31 -23.51 -2.79
C GLY A 73 -18.87 -23.90 -2.44
N VAL A 74 -17.87 -23.18 -2.96
CA VAL A 74 -16.42 -23.47 -2.76
C VAL A 74 -15.78 -22.51 -1.75
N TYR A 75 -16.51 -21.48 -1.30
CA TYR A 75 -16.00 -20.54 -0.31
C TYR A 75 -15.88 -21.20 1.08
N GLN A 76 -14.64 -21.39 1.54
CA GLN A 76 -14.34 -21.68 2.95
C GLN A 76 -13.93 -20.37 3.61
N GLU A 77 -14.71 -19.94 4.60
CA GLU A 77 -14.35 -18.79 5.43
C GLU A 77 -13.10 -19.18 6.23
N THR A 78 -11.96 -18.54 5.94
CA THR A 78 -10.76 -18.71 6.77
C THR A 78 -11.00 -17.95 8.06
N ASN A 79 -11.32 -18.67 9.13
CA ASN A 79 -11.35 -18.09 10.48
C ASN A 79 -9.92 -17.61 10.81
N GLU A 80 -9.66 -16.31 10.70
CA GLU A 80 -8.42 -15.66 11.17
C GLU A 80 -8.40 -15.45 12.69
N GLU A 81 -9.39 -15.96 13.42
CA GLU A 81 -9.36 -16.09 14.87
C GLU A 81 -8.91 -17.50 15.23
N GLU A 82 -7.60 -17.71 15.48
CA GLU A 82 -7.00 -18.64 16.45
C GLU A 82 -5.47 -18.65 16.24
N ASN A 83 -4.77 -17.66 16.77
CA ASN A 83 -3.35 -17.77 17.12
C ASN A 83 -3.15 -17.11 18.49
N ILE A 84 -3.41 -17.90 19.54
CA ILE A 84 -2.86 -17.70 20.90
C ILE A 84 -1.66 -18.64 21.03
#